data_AF-A0A931WA17-F1
#
_entry.id   AF-A0A931WA17-F1
#
_cell.length_a   1.000
_cell.length_b   1.000
_cell.length_c   1.000
_cell.angle_alpha   90.00
_cell.angle_beta   90.00
_cell.angle_gamma   90.00
#
_symmetry.space_group_name_H-M   'P 1'
#
loop_
_entity.id
_entity.type
_entity.pdbx_description
1 polymer ?
#
loop_
_entity_poly.entity_id
_entity_poly.type
_entity_poly.pdbx_seq_one_letter_code
_entity_poly.pdbx_strand_id
1 'polypeptide(L)'
;MTIDPVVFFDFVIALFVLSVALASLAISYSQIIKKFNSQKDELESLTSRIYEKEAGVLKDARNKAESIINEAVQKAQEIIAGSNIVNTQSKKALDEAFETLLKHQTGYFEKASQDFLQVYKNELEALKQKNIEILKNTSKSIEEDTVKEVQDFDNVLEQETVASQKIIQEKIEKDYSKVQKEVEQYKNEMLGKVDAQISKLIQDVSKKVIGKSLSLQEHEQLIIDALEEAKKNGLTASQT
;
A
#
# COMPACT_ATOMS: atom_id res chain seq x y z
N MET A 1 -170.78 10.39 12.31
CA MET A 1 -170.15 9.38 11.45
C MET A 1 -169.47 8.38 12.37
N THR A 2 -170.12 7.26 12.65
CA THR A 2 -169.59 6.20 13.53
C THR A 2 -168.51 5.45 12.76
N ILE A 3 -167.27 5.52 13.23
CA ILE A 3 -166.15 4.79 12.64
C ILE A 3 -166.39 3.29 12.87
N ASP A 4 -166.27 2.52 11.80
CA ASP A 4 -166.40 1.07 11.82
C ASP A 4 -165.30 0.47 12.73
N PRO A 5 -165.65 -0.36 13.73
CA PRO A 5 -164.68 -0.97 14.65
C PRO A 5 -163.49 -1.64 13.96
N VAL A 6 -163.68 -2.18 12.74
CA VAL A 6 -162.62 -2.83 11.95
C VAL A 6 -161.52 -1.82 11.54
N VAL A 7 -161.90 -0.62 11.12
CA VAL A 7 -160.95 0.44 10.69
C VAL A 7 -160.12 0.96 11.86
N PHE A 8 -160.68 0.99 13.07
CA PHE A 8 -159.95 1.36 14.28
C PHE A 8 -158.87 0.32 14.64
N PHE A 9 -159.19 -0.98 14.55
CA PHE A 9 -158.21 -2.04 14.82
C PHE A 9 -157.05 -2.04 13.81
N ASP A 10 -157.32 -1.82 12.52
CA ASP A 10 -156.26 -1.70 11.49
C ASP A 10 -155.31 -0.52 11.77
N PHE A 11 -155.84 0.61 12.26
CA PHE A 11 -155.03 1.78 12.59
C PHE A 11 -154.12 1.52 13.81
N VAL A 12 -154.63 0.81 14.82
CA VAL A 12 -153.85 0.41 16.00
C VAL A 12 -152.74 -0.57 15.62
N ILE A 13 -153.04 -1.54 14.76
CA ILE A 13 -152.04 -2.49 14.24
C ILE A 13 -150.96 -1.76 13.43
N ALA A 14 -151.35 -0.83 12.56
CA ALA A 14 -150.40 -0.03 11.78
C ALA A 14 -149.48 0.83 12.67
N LEU A 15 -150.02 1.45 13.72
CA LEU A 15 -149.23 2.20 14.70
C LEU A 15 -148.28 1.30 15.50
N PHE A 16 -148.72 0.09 15.85
CA PHE A 16 -147.86 -0.87 16.55
C PHE A 16 -146.70 -1.33 15.66
N VAL A 17 -146.97 -1.67 14.40
CA VAL A 17 -145.93 -2.03 13.42
C VAL A 17 -144.95 -0.87 13.20
N LEU A 18 -145.45 0.36 13.09
CA LEU A 18 -144.62 1.56 12.95
C LEU A 18 -143.73 1.77 14.19
N SER A 19 -144.27 1.57 15.40
CA SER A 19 -143.51 1.70 16.65
C SER A 19 -142.39 0.66 16.74
N VAL A 20 -142.66 -0.59 16.37
CA VAL A 20 -141.64 -1.66 16.32
C VAL A 20 -140.58 -1.35 15.27
N ALA A 21 -140.96 -0.85 14.09
CA ALA A 21 -140.02 -0.45 13.05
C ALA A 21 -139.10 0.70 13.50
N LEU A 22 -139.65 1.71 14.19
CA LEU A 22 -138.87 2.82 14.75
C LEU A 22 -137.94 2.36 15.87
N ALA A 23 -138.39 1.47 16.75
CA ALA A 23 -137.54 0.88 17.78
C ALA A 23 -136.38 0.08 17.17
N SER A 24 -136.65 -0.72 16.13
CA SER A 24 -135.61 -1.46 15.38
C SER A 24 -134.59 -0.52 14.73
N LEU A 25 -135.04 0.58 14.12
CA LEU A 25 -134.17 1.60 13.54
C LEU A 25 -133.30 2.29 14.60
N ALA A 26 -133.88 2.65 15.75
CA ALA A 26 -133.15 3.26 16.86
C ALA A 26 -132.06 2.31 17.41
N ILE A 27 -132.36 1.02 17.57
CA ILE A 27 -131.38 0.01 17.99
C ILE A 27 -130.27 -0.13 16.95
N SER A 28 -130.61 -0.21 15.66
CA SER A 28 -129.63 -0.31 14.57
C SER A 28 -128.70 0.92 14.52
N TYR A 29 -129.26 2.13 14.63
CA TYR A 29 -128.45 3.36 14.69
C TYR A 29 -127.53 3.39 15.91
N SER A 30 -128.02 2.97 17.08
CA SER A 30 -127.20 2.87 18.29
C SER A 30 -126.05 1.89 18.13
N GLN A 31 -126.27 0.74 17.49
CA GLN A 31 -125.23 -0.24 17.19
C GLN A 31 -124.18 0.31 16.22
N ILE A 32 -124.60 1.04 15.17
CA ILE A 32 -123.69 1.66 14.20
C ILE A 32 -122.83 2.73 14.88
N ILE A 33 -123.41 3.60 15.72
CA ILE A 33 -122.66 4.63 16.45
C ILE A 33 -121.66 4.01 17.42
N LYS A 34 -122.05 2.95 18.16
CA LYS A 34 -121.13 2.21 19.03
C LYS A 34 -119.98 1.61 18.23
N LYS A 35 -120.27 1.00 17.08
CA LYS A 35 -119.25 0.41 16.20
C LYS A 35 -118.31 1.47 15.62
N PHE A 36 -118.85 2.62 15.21
CA PHE A 36 -118.05 3.75 14.70
C PHE A 36 -117.15 4.37 15.76
N ASN A 37 -117.67 4.59 16.98
CA ASN A 37 -116.86 5.08 18.10
C ASN A 37 -115.78 4.06 18.49
N SER A 38 -116.11 2.77 18.56
CA SER A 38 -115.11 1.74 18.85
C SER A 38 -113.99 1.66 17.81
N GLN A 39 -114.32 1.89 16.52
CA GLN A 39 -113.32 1.94 15.45
C GLN A 39 -112.46 3.21 15.51
N LYS A 40 -113.05 4.35 15.90
CA LYS A 40 -112.31 5.59 16.09
C LYS A 40 -111.33 5.48 17.26
N ASP A 41 -111.76 4.91 18.39
CA ASP A 41 -110.92 4.66 19.55
C ASP A 41 -109.78 3.67 19.20
N GLU A 42 -110.09 2.64 18.41
CA GLU A 42 -109.07 1.69 17.91
C GLU A 42 -108.04 2.41 17.03
N LEU A 43 -108.48 3.28 16.12
CA LEU A 43 -107.59 4.04 15.22
C LEU A 43 -106.71 5.06 15.97
N GLU A 44 -107.26 5.72 16.99
CA GLU A 44 -106.53 6.63 17.87
C GLU A 44 -105.49 5.88 18.74
N SER A 45 -105.86 4.69 19.24
CA SER A 45 -104.95 3.81 19.97
C SER A 45 -103.84 3.23 19.07
N LEU A 46 -104.15 2.91 17.81
CA LEU A 46 -103.19 2.41 16.83
C LEU A 46 -102.19 3.49 16.48
N THR A 47 -102.67 4.71 16.22
CA THR A 47 -101.86 5.89 15.95
C THR A 47 -100.92 6.20 17.12
N SER A 48 -101.43 6.16 18.35
CA SER A 48 -100.61 6.36 19.56
C SER A 48 -99.53 5.29 19.73
N ARG A 49 -99.85 4.01 19.48
CA ARG A 49 -98.87 2.91 19.52
C ARG A 49 -97.79 3.03 18.43
N ILE A 50 -98.15 3.55 17.25
CA ILE A 50 -97.18 3.81 16.18
C ILE A 50 -96.21 4.92 16.60
N TYR A 51 -96.72 6.03 17.14
CA TYR A 51 -95.87 7.12 17.65
C TYR A 51 -94.96 6.68 18.80
N GLU A 52 -95.48 5.90 19.77
CA GLU A 52 -94.65 5.35 20.84
C GLU A 52 -93.59 4.38 20.33
N LYS A 53 -93.95 3.51 19.37
CA LYS A 53 -93.01 2.55 18.77
C LYS A 53 -91.94 3.25 17.94
N GLU A 54 -92.28 4.27 17.16
CA GLU A 54 -91.32 5.09 16.42
C GLU A 54 -90.39 5.88 17.36
N ALA A 55 -90.94 6.46 18.43
CA ALA A 55 -90.14 7.12 19.46
C ALA A 55 -89.19 6.14 20.17
N GLY A 56 -89.65 4.90 20.42
CA GLY A 56 -88.84 3.82 20.96
C GLY A 56 -87.70 3.41 20.03
N VAL A 57 -87.99 3.17 18.75
CA VAL A 57 -86.97 2.83 17.73
C VAL A 57 -85.95 3.96 17.58
N LEU A 58 -86.39 5.22 17.59
CA LEU A 58 -85.49 6.37 17.53
C LEU A 58 -84.60 6.48 18.78
N LYS A 59 -85.15 6.20 19.96
CA LYS A 59 -84.40 6.18 21.23
C LYS A 59 -83.37 5.05 21.25
N ASP A 60 -83.75 3.84 20.81
CA ASP A 60 -82.84 2.70 20.73
C ASP A 60 -81.74 2.93 19.71
N ALA A 61 -82.07 3.52 18.55
CA ALA A 61 -81.09 3.91 17.55
C ALA A 61 -80.10 4.96 18.10
N ARG A 62 -80.59 5.96 18.85
CA ARG A 62 -79.74 6.96 19.52
C ARG A 62 -78.83 6.32 20.55
N ASN A 63 -79.35 5.47 21.44
CA ASN A 63 -78.55 4.78 22.46
C ASN A 63 -77.49 3.87 21.82
N LYS A 64 -77.84 3.17 20.73
CA LYS A 64 -76.89 2.32 20.01
C LYS A 64 -75.82 3.14 19.29
N ALA A 65 -76.20 4.27 18.69
CA ALA A 65 -75.24 5.20 18.11
C ALA A 65 -74.30 5.77 19.18
N GLU A 66 -74.82 6.13 20.35
CA GLU A 66 -74.01 6.61 21.48
C GLU A 66 -73.04 5.53 21.97
N SER A 67 -73.48 4.28 22.11
CA SER A 67 -72.62 3.15 22.45
C SER A 67 -71.51 2.95 21.42
N ILE A 68 -71.84 2.98 20.13
CA ILE A 68 -70.85 2.83 19.04
C ILE A 68 -69.82 3.97 19.08
N ILE A 69 -70.27 5.22 19.30
CA ILE A 69 -69.39 6.38 19.42
C ILE A 69 -68.48 6.22 20.64
N ASN A 70 -69.02 5.84 21.79
CA ASN A 70 -68.24 5.67 23.02
C ASN A 70 -67.20 4.54 22.88
N GLU A 71 -67.58 3.40 22.30
CA GLU A 71 -66.65 2.31 21.99
C GLU A 71 -65.57 2.74 21.00
N ALA A 72 -65.93 3.50 19.96
CA ALA A 72 -64.97 4.02 19.00
C ALA A 72 -64.00 5.02 19.64
N VAL A 73 -64.49 5.91 20.51
CA VAL A 73 -63.66 6.84 21.29
C VAL A 73 -62.72 6.09 22.22
N GLN A 74 -63.20 5.07 22.93
CA GLN A 74 -62.37 4.25 23.80
C GLN A 74 -61.25 3.54 23.01
N LYS A 75 -61.59 2.87 21.91
CA LYS A 75 -60.59 2.22 21.05
C LYS A 75 -59.59 3.21 20.48
N ALA A 76 -60.03 4.41 20.09
CA ALA A 76 -59.13 5.46 19.62
C ALA A 76 -58.15 5.89 20.73
N GLN A 77 -58.62 6.04 21.97
CA GLN A 77 -57.76 6.35 23.12
C GLN A 77 -56.74 5.24 23.40
N GLU A 78 -57.15 3.97 23.33
CA GLU A 78 -56.26 2.81 23.48
C GLU A 78 -55.18 2.79 22.39
N ILE A 79 -55.55 3.04 21.13
CA ILE A 79 -54.60 3.15 20.01
C ILE A 79 -53.62 4.30 20.22
N ILE A 80 -54.09 5.47 20.68
CA ILE A 80 -53.23 6.63 20.97
C ILE A 80 -52.27 6.31 22.12
N ALA A 81 -52.76 5.69 23.20
CA ALA A 81 -51.93 5.29 24.33
C ALA A 81 -50.86 4.26 23.91
N GLY A 82 -51.27 3.24 23.14
CA GLY A 82 -50.36 2.26 22.54
C GLY A 82 -49.31 2.90 21.64
N SER A 83 -49.71 3.87 20.81
CA SER A 83 -48.80 4.61 19.93
C SER A 83 -47.73 5.38 20.71
N ASN A 84 -48.11 6.04 21.81
CA ASN A 84 -47.16 6.75 22.68
C ASN A 84 -46.19 5.80 23.38
N ILE A 85 -46.67 4.63 23.83
CA ILE A 85 -45.82 3.59 24.44
C ILE A 85 -44.83 3.06 23.41
N VAL A 86 -45.30 2.71 22.20
CA VAL A 86 -44.44 2.24 21.11
C VAL A 86 -43.40 3.30 20.75
N ASN A 87 -43.79 4.57 20.60
CA ASN A 87 -42.84 5.65 20.32
C ASN A 87 -41.77 5.79 21.42
N THR A 88 -42.16 5.68 22.69
CA THR A 88 -41.23 5.78 23.83
C THR A 88 -40.29 4.56 23.88
N GLN A 89 -40.82 3.36 23.68
CA GLN A 89 -40.02 2.13 23.64
C GLN A 89 -39.08 2.11 22.43
N SER A 90 -39.55 2.53 21.26
CA SER A 90 -38.71 2.64 20.06
C SER A 90 -37.58 3.65 20.25
N LYS A 91 -37.84 4.81 20.87
CA LYS A 91 -36.78 5.76 21.23
C LYS A 91 -35.77 5.15 22.18
N LYS A 92 -36.22 4.49 23.25
CA LYS A 92 -35.34 3.85 24.22
C LYS A 92 -34.48 2.74 23.58
N ALA A 93 -35.09 1.87 22.78
CA ALA A 93 -34.37 0.81 22.08
C ALA A 93 -33.36 1.38 21.07
N LEU A 94 -33.70 2.49 20.41
CA LEU A 94 -32.81 3.20 19.51
C LEU A 94 -31.62 3.82 20.27
N ASP A 95 -31.86 4.46 21.42
CA ASP A 95 -30.81 5.04 22.27
C ASP A 95 -29.86 3.95 22.79
N GLU A 96 -30.40 2.82 23.26
CA GLU A 96 -29.59 1.67 23.71
C GLU A 96 -28.76 1.06 22.58
N ALA A 97 -29.33 0.97 21.36
CA ALA A 97 -28.60 0.51 20.19
C ALA A 97 -27.48 1.48 19.79
N PHE A 98 -27.73 2.80 19.85
CA PHE A 98 -26.72 3.82 19.61
C PHE A 98 -25.60 3.78 20.65
N GLU A 99 -25.93 3.68 21.94
CA GLU A 99 -24.94 3.59 23.01
C GLU A 99 -24.06 2.35 22.83
N THR A 100 -24.67 1.21 22.50
CA THR A 100 -23.95 -0.05 22.23
C THR A 100 -23.03 0.08 21.02
N LEU A 101 -23.52 0.67 19.93
CA LEU A 101 -22.74 0.92 18.71
C LEU A 101 -21.54 1.83 19.00
N LEU A 102 -21.77 2.95 19.69
CA LEU A 102 -20.71 3.90 20.05
C LEU A 102 -19.66 3.26 20.94
N LYS A 103 -20.07 2.46 21.94
CA LYS A 103 -19.15 1.75 22.83
C LYS A 103 -18.32 0.71 22.06
N HIS A 104 -18.96 -0.07 21.19
CA HIS A 104 -18.27 -1.06 20.37
C HIS A 104 -17.28 -0.40 19.41
N GLN A 105 -17.68 0.68 18.74
CA GLN A 105 -16.84 1.39 17.78
C GLN A 105 -15.68 2.11 18.45
N THR A 106 -15.90 2.70 19.63
CA THR A 106 -14.83 3.30 20.44
C THR A 106 -13.84 2.24 20.90
N GLY A 107 -14.32 1.11 21.42
CA GLY A 107 -13.45 0.01 21.86
C GLY A 107 -12.67 -0.63 20.71
N TYR A 108 -13.29 -0.78 19.54
CA TYR A 108 -12.61 -1.26 18.34
C TYR A 108 -11.52 -0.27 17.89
N PHE A 109 -11.82 1.03 17.88
CA PHE A 109 -10.86 2.06 17.51
C PHE A 109 -9.69 2.13 18.49
N GLU A 110 -9.97 2.07 19.79
CA GLU A 110 -8.93 2.03 20.83
C GLU A 110 -8.03 0.81 20.67
N LYS A 111 -8.61 -0.38 20.48
CA LYS A 111 -7.86 -1.61 20.24
C LYS A 111 -7.03 -1.53 18.96
N ALA A 112 -7.61 -1.09 17.85
CA ALA A 112 -6.90 -0.92 16.60
C ALA A 112 -5.73 0.06 16.72
N SER A 113 -5.91 1.15 17.48
CA SER A 113 -4.85 2.12 17.77
C SER A 113 -3.74 1.52 18.63
N GLN A 114 -4.08 0.75 19.66
CA GLN A 114 -3.11 0.03 20.50
C GLN A 114 -2.33 -1.02 19.70
N ASP A 115 -3.03 -1.82 18.89
CA ASP A 115 -2.43 -2.84 18.02
C ASP A 115 -1.48 -2.18 17.01
N PHE A 116 -1.90 -1.06 16.39
CA PHE A 116 -1.05 -0.28 15.48
C PHE A 116 0.20 0.25 16.19
N LEU A 117 0.05 0.83 17.38
CA LEU A 117 1.18 1.34 18.16
C LEU A 117 2.15 0.22 18.55
N GLN A 118 1.64 -0.97 18.88
CA GLN A 118 2.47 -2.12 19.22
C GLN A 118 3.23 -2.65 18.00
N VAL A 119 2.57 -2.79 16.85
CA VAL A 119 3.21 -3.18 15.59
C VAL A 119 4.30 -2.17 15.21
N TYR A 120 3.99 -0.87 15.30
CA TYR A 120 4.95 0.19 15.00
C TYR A 120 6.18 0.13 15.91
N LYS A 121 6.00 -0.08 17.23
CA LYS A 121 7.11 -0.24 18.19
C LYS A 121 7.97 -1.46 17.86
N ASN A 122 7.35 -2.58 17.53
CA ASN A 122 8.06 -3.81 17.18
C ASN A 122 8.88 -3.62 15.89
N GLU A 123 8.31 -2.98 14.87
CA GLU A 123 9.02 -2.71 13.62
C GLU A 123 10.18 -1.74 13.81
N LEU A 124 10.00 -0.72 14.66
CA LEU A 124 11.06 0.22 15.00
C LEU A 124 12.24 -0.46 15.71
N GLU A 125 11.95 -1.38 16.65
CA GLU A 125 13.00 -2.13 17.33
C GLU A 125 13.68 -3.12 16.36
N ALA A 126 12.92 -3.79 15.49
CA ALA A 126 13.48 -4.67 14.47
C ALA A 126 14.40 -3.91 13.50
N LEU A 127 13.99 -2.71 13.06
CA LEU A 127 14.79 -1.84 12.21
C LEU A 127 16.09 -1.40 12.91
N LYS A 128 16.01 -1.05 14.19
CA LYS A 128 17.18 -0.69 15.00
C LYS A 128 18.16 -1.86 15.11
N GLN A 129 17.67 -3.07 15.41
CA GLN A 129 18.52 -4.26 15.50
C GLN A 129 19.18 -4.57 14.16
N LYS A 130 18.42 -4.52 13.06
CA LYS A 130 18.94 -4.70 11.69
C LYS A 130 20.01 -3.67 11.36
N ASN A 131 19.82 -2.40 11.72
CA ASN A 131 20.82 -1.36 11.49
C ASN A 131 22.09 -1.60 12.31
N ILE A 132 21.98 -2.03 13.56
CA ILE A 132 23.14 -2.40 14.39
C ILE A 132 23.89 -3.58 13.75
N GLU A 133 23.17 -4.59 13.26
CA GLU A 133 23.77 -5.74 12.58
C GLU A 133 24.48 -5.35 11.28
N ILE A 134 23.85 -4.52 10.45
CA ILE A 134 24.45 -3.99 9.22
C ILE A 134 25.72 -3.20 9.56
N LEU A 135 25.67 -2.29 10.53
CA LEU A 135 26.84 -1.51 10.93
C LEU A 135 27.97 -2.42 11.42
N LYS A 136 27.66 -3.42 12.26
CA LYS A 136 28.64 -4.38 12.76
C LYS A 136 29.29 -5.17 11.63
N ASN A 137 28.49 -5.68 10.69
CA ASN A 137 28.99 -6.48 9.57
C ASN A 137 29.82 -5.61 8.60
N THR A 138 29.39 -4.37 8.33
CA THR A 138 30.14 -3.42 7.51
C THR A 138 31.47 -3.06 8.17
N SER A 139 31.48 -2.75 9.48
CA SER A 139 32.73 -2.48 10.20
C SER A 139 33.68 -3.68 10.17
N LYS A 140 33.16 -4.89 10.31
CA LYS A 140 33.96 -6.12 10.21
C LYS A 140 34.53 -6.31 8.80
N SER A 141 33.73 -6.08 7.76
CA SER A 141 34.21 -6.14 6.37
C SER A 141 35.32 -5.12 6.12
N ILE A 142 35.16 -3.88 6.61
CA ILE A 142 36.19 -2.85 6.49
C ILE A 142 37.47 -3.27 7.21
N GLU A 143 37.37 -3.86 8.40
CA GLU A 143 38.52 -4.39 9.14
C GLU A 143 39.23 -5.50 8.34
N GLU A 144 38.48 -6.49 7.86
CA GLU A 144 39.01 -7.61 7.06
C GLU A 144 39.66 -7.11 5.76
N ASP A 145 39.02 -6.18 5.04
CA ASP A 145 39.53 -5.60 3.81
C ASP A 145 40.79 -4.74 4.06
N THR A 146 40.80 -3.95 5.14
CA THR A 146 41.97 -3.12 5.50
C THR A 146 43.17 -4.01 5.86
N VAL A 147 42.97 -5.08 6.63
CA VAL A 147 44.05 -6.03 6.96
C VAL A 147 44.60 -6.68 5.68
N LYS A 148 43.71 -7.06 4.75
CA LYS A 148 44.12 -7.65 3.48
C LYS A 148 44.90 -6.65 2.61
N GLU A 149 44.44 -5.41 2.52
CA GLU A 149 45.11 -4.36 1.74
C GLU A 149 46.51 -4.04 2.29
N VAL A 150 46.68 -4.03 3.61
CA VAL A 150 48.00 -3.88 4.26
C VAL A 150 48.91 -5.07 3.93
N GLN A 151 48.40 -6.31 3.99
CA GLN A 151 49.18 -7.50 3.62
C GLN A 151 49.58 -7.49 2.14
N ASP A 152 48.67 -7.12 1.25
CA ASP A 152 48.94 -7.01 -0.18
C ASP A 152 49.99 -5.92 -0.45
N PHE A 153 49.92 -4.79 0.27
CA PHE A 153 50.92 -3.73 0.21
C PHE A 153 52.30 -4.20 0.67
N ASP A 154 52.39 -4.91 1.81
CA ASP A 154 53.65 -5.46 2.33
C ASP A 154 54.30 -6.41 1.31
N ASN A 155 53.49 -7.28 0.68
CA ASN A 155 53.96 -8.19 -0.36
C ASN A 155 54.52 -7.45 -1.59
N VAL A 156 53.83 -6.40 -2.05
CA VAL A 156 54.29 -5.57 -3.19
C VAL A 156 55.59 -4.85 -2.82
N LEU A 157 55.67 -4.31 -1.60
CA LEU A 157 56.86 -3.61 -1.12
C LEU A 157 58.07 -4.56 -1.05
N GLU A 158 57.87 -5.79 -0.55
CA GLU A 158 58.91 -6.82 -0.52
C GLU A 158 59.38 -7.17 -1.94
N GLN A 159 58.45 -7.40 -2.87
CA GLN A 159 58.78 -7.71 -4.27
C GLN A 159 59.55 -6.58 -4.95
N GLU A 160 59.10 -5.33 -4.82
CA GLU A 160 59.80 -4.17 -5.39
C GLU A 160 61.17 -3.94 -4.75
N THR A 161 61.32 -4.21 -3.44
CA THR A 161 62.60 -4.14 -2.75
C THR A 161 63.59 -5.17 -3.29
N VAL A 162 63.15 -6.43 -3.45
CA VAL A 162 63.97 -7.50 -4.01
C VAL A 162 64.34 -7.21 -5.47
N ALA A 163 63.38 -6.73 -6.28
CA ALA A 163 63.63 -6.34 -7.66
C ALA A 163 64.67 -5.20 -7.75
N SER A 164 64.53 -4.19 -6.88
CA SER A 164 65.47 -3.07 -6.79
C SER A 164 66.88 -3.53 -6.37
N GLN A 165 66.99 -4.42 -5.39
CA GLN A 165 68.27 -5.02 -4.98
C GLN A 165 68.94 -5.75 -6.14
N LYS A 166 68.17 -6.52 -6.92
CA LYS A 166 68.67 -7.23 -8.11
C LYS A 166 69.17 -6.26 -9.17
N ILE A 167 68.43 -5.20 -9.48
CA ILE A 167 68.85 -4.15 -10.43
C ILE A 167 70.15 -3.50 -9.98
N ILE A 168 70.29 -3.21 -8.67
CA ILE A 168 71.52 -2.66 -8.09
C ILE A 168 72.68 -3.64 -8.24
N GLN A 169 72.47 -4.92 -7.91
CA GLN A 169 73.50 -5.95 -8.06
C GLN A 169 73.96 -6.08 -9.52
N GLU A 170 73.04 -6.19 -10.47
CA GLU A 170 73.34 -6.25 -11.90
C GLU A 170 74.12 -5.01 -12.37
N LYS A 171 73.77 -3.82 -11.86
CA LYS A 171 74.50 -2.59 -12.16
C LYS A 171 75.92 -2.59 -11.58
N ILE A 172 76.10 -3.04 -10.34
CA ILE A 172 77.42 -3.16 -9.70
C ILE A 172 78.30 -4.15 -10.47
N GLU A 173 77.76 -5.32 -10.84
CA GLU A 173 78.50 -6.32 -11.62
C GLU A 173 78.90 -5.78 -13.00
N LYS A 174 77.99 -5.07 -13.67
CA LYS A 174 78.27 -4.42 -14.95
C LYS A 174 79.34 -3.33 -14.83
N ASP A 175 79.24 -2.47 -13.83
CA ASP A 175 80.22 -1.41 -13.58
C ASP A 175 81.59 -2.01 -13.23
N TYR A 176 81.63 -3.08 -12.43
CA TYR A 176 82.86 -3.80 -12.09
C TYR A 176 83.52 -4.42 -13.32
N SER A 177 82.75 -5.11 -14.17
CA SER A 177 83.25 -5.68 -15.43
C SER A 177 83.78 -4.60 -16.37
N LYS A 178 83.12 -3.44 -16.42
CA LYS A 178 83.58 -2.29 -17.21
C LYS A 178 84.91 -1.76 -16.69
N VAL A 179 85.04 -1.56 -15.37
CA VAL A 179 86.30 -1.12 -14.74
C VAL A 179 87.43 -2.12 -15.02
N GLN A 180 87.16 -3.43 -14.94
CA GLN A 180 88.17 -4.45 -15.22
C GLN A 180 88.69 -4.36 -16.67
N LYS A 181 87.80 -4.14 -17.65
CA LYS A 181 88.19 -3.91 -19.04
C LYS A 181 89.00 -2.64 -19.22
N GLU A 182 88.61 -1.54 -18.57
CA GLU A 182 89.36 -0.28 -18.61
C GLU A 182 90.78 -0.44 -18.02
N VAL A 183 90.92 -1.20 -16.92
CA VAL A 183 92.22 -1.52 -16.31
C VAL A 183 93.08 -2.39 -17.24
N GLU A 184 92.51 -3.42 -17.87
CA GLU A 184 93.25 -4.25 -18.84
C GLU A 184 93.70 -3.44 -20.05
N GLN A 185 92.82 -2.60 -20.60
CA GLN A 185 93.15 -1.73 -21.71
C GLN A 185 94.30 -0.77 -21.33
N TYR A 186 94.21 -0.13 -20.17
CA TYR A 186 95.28 0.74 -19.65
C TYR A 186 96.61 -0.02 -19.50
N LYS A 187 96.58 -1.24 -18.97
CA LYS A 187 97.78 -2.08 -18.84
C LYS A 187 98.40 -2.40 -20.22
N ASN A 188 97.57 -2.76 -21.20
CA ASN A 188 98.03 -3.05 -22.57
C ASN A 188 98.60 -1.81 -23.25
N GLU A 189 97.97 -0.64 -23.09
CA GLU A 189 98.49 0.64 -23.59
C GLU A 189 99.84 0.99 -22.95
N MET A 190 100.00 0.75 -21.65
CA MET A 190 101.26 0.98 -20.95
C MET A 190 102.35 0.00 -21.39
N LEU A 191 102.03 -1.29 -21.58
CA LEU A 191 102.96 -2.27 -22.13
C LEU A 191 103.42 -1.89 -23.54
N GLY A 192 102.49 -1.49 -24.41
CA GLY A 192 102.84 -1.00 -25.76
C GLY A 192 103.76 0.23 -25.74
N LYS A 193 103.56 1.15 -24.79
CA LYS A 193 104.48 2.29 -24.59
C LYS A 193 105.87 1.82 -24.14
N VAL A 194 105.94 0.84 -23.24
CA VAL A 194 107.21 0.25 -22.79
C VAL A 194 107.93 -0.45 -23.95
N ASP A 195 107.23 -1.26 -24.76
CA ASP A 195 107.82 -1.95 -25.92
C ASP A 195 108.35 -0.98 -26.97
N ALA A 196 107.62 0.11 -27.22
CA ALA A 196 108.07 1.18 -28.11
C ALA A 196 109.34 1.86 -27.55
N GLN A 197 109.41 2.08 -26.24
CA GLN A 197 110.59 2.63 -25.58
C GLN A 197 111.78 1.67 -25.63
N ILE A 198 111.56 0.36 -25.42
CA ILE A 198 112.60 -0.68 -25.53
C ILE A 198 113.12 -0.74 -26.96
N SER A 199 112.23 -0.76 -27.96
CA SER A 199 112.60 -0.80 -29.38
C SER A 199 113.45 0.42 -29.76
N LYS A 200 113.07 1.62 -29.28
CA LYS A 200 113.83 2.84 -29.47
C LYS A 200 115.21 2.77 -28.79
N LEU A 201 115.27 2.27 -27.56
CA LEU A 201 116.53 2.08 -26.83
C LEU A 201 117.45 1.10 -27.56
N ILE A 202 116.93 -0.03 -28.04
CA ILE A 202 117.69 -1.00 -28.84
C ILE A 202 118.21 -0.32 -30.10
N GLN A 203 117.37 0.42 -30.83
CA GLN A 203 117.79 1.15 -32.02
C GLN A 203 118.92 2.16 -31.72
N ASP A 204 118.79 2.92 -30.63
CA ASP A 204 119.78 3.91 -30.20
C ASP A 204 121.10 3.25 -29.77
N VAL A 205 121.04 2.13 -29.04
CA VAL A 205 122.23 1.33 -28.66
C VAL A 205 122.87 0.70 -29.89
N SER A 206 122.10 0.08 -30.78
CA SER A 206 122.59 -0.49 -32.03
C SER A 206 123.30 0.56 -32.88
N LYS A 207 122.70 1.75 -33.09
CA LYS A 207 123.38 2.87 -33.76
C LYS A 207 124.69 3.26 -33.09
N LYS A 208 124.70 3.30 -31.76
CA LYS A 208 125.89 3.68 -30.98
C LYS A 208 126.99 2.62 -31.00
N VAL A 209 126.64 1.33 -31.06
CA VAL A 209 127.59 0.21 -31.14
C VAL A 209 128.10 0.04 -32.57
N ILE A 210 127.22 0.00 -33.57
CA ILE A 210 127.56 -0.06 -35.00
C ILE A 210 128.48 1.12 -35.36
N GLY A 211 128.12 2.34 -34.98
CA GLY A 211 128.95 3.52 -35.23
C GLY A 211 130.30 3.56 -34.50
N LYS A 212 130.54 2.67 -33.54
CA LYS A 212 131.83 2.56 -32.81
C LYS A 212 132.61 1.27 -33.12
N SER A 213 131.94 0.23 -33.59
CA SER A 213 132.50 -1.13 -33.74
C SER A 213 132.83 -1.48 -35.18
N LEU A 214 132.32 -0.75 -36.18
CA LEU A 214 132.64 -0.99 -37.58
C LEU A 214 134.02 -0.42 -37.92
N SER A 215 134.91 -1.27 -38.43
CA SER A 215 136.13 -0.84 -39.11
C SER A 215 135.79 -0.18 -40.45
N LEU A 216 136.70 0.65 -40.97
CA LEU A 216 136.49 1.35 -42.24
C LEU A 216 136.17 0.38 -43.40
N GLN A 217 136.81 -0.80 -43.40
CA GLN A 217 136.61 -1.85 -44.40
C GLN A 217 135.23 -2.51 -44.32
N GLU A 218 134.72 -2.77 -43.12
CA GLU A 218 133.37 -3.32 -42.95
C GLU A 218 132.29 -2.27 -43.31
N HIS A 219 132.59 -0.98 -43.08
CA HIS A 219 131.70 0.11 -43.49
C HIS A 219 131.64 0.24 -45.02
N GLU A 220 132.79 0.10 -45.68
CA GLU A 220 132.91 0.10 -47.14
C GLU A 220 132.24 -1.12 -47.75
N GLN A 221 132.39 -2.31 -47.15
CA GLN A 221 131.70 -3.52 -47.57
C GLN A 221 130.17 -3.39 -47.40
N LEU A 222 129.67 -2.85 -46.29
CA LEU A 222 128.22 -2.61 -46.13
C LEU A 222 127.67 -1.60 -47.14
N ILE A 223 128.46 -0.60 -47.53
CA ILE A 223 128.07 0.35 -48.58
C ILE A 223 128.07 -0.36 -49.94
N ILE A 224 129.06 -1.19 -50.24
CA ILE A 224 129.12 -1.98 -51.48
C ILE A 224 127.95 -2.96 -51.52
N ASP A 225 127.68 -3.70 -50.44
CA ASP A 225 126.56 -4.65 -50.34
C ASP A 225 125.22 -3.94 -50.48
N ALA A 226 125.02 -2.79 -49.81
CA ALA A 226 123.80 -1.98 -49.95
C ALA A 226 123.65 -1.37 -51.36
N LEU A 227 124.76 -0.98 -52.00
CA LEU A 227 124.78 -0.50 -53.39
C LEU A 227 124.55 -1.63 -54.40
N GLU A 228 125.06 -2.84 -54.14
CA GLU A 228 124.78 -4.02 -54.94
C GLU A 228 123.33 -4.46 -54.78
N GLU A 229 122.79 -4.46 -53.56
CA GLU A 229 121.38 -4.76 -53.30
C GLU A 229 120.47 -3.70 -53.93
N ALA A 230 120.82 -2.42 -53.84
CA ALA A 230 120.12 -1.34 -54.53
C ALA A 230 120.25 -1.44 -56.07
N LYS A 231 121.39 -1.85 -56.60
CA LYS A 231 121.61 -2.08 -58.04
C LYS A 231 120.84 -3.29 -58.54
N LYS A 232 120.75 -4.35 -57.73
CA LYS A 232 119.95 -5.56 -58.01
C LYS A 232 118.46 -5.25 -58.00
N ASN A 233 118.00 -4.44 -57.04
CA ASN A 233 116.62 -3.96 -56.96
C ASN A 233 116.31 -2.82 -57.97
N GLY A 234 117.34 -2.14 -58.50
CA GLY A 234 117.23 -1.09 -59.51
C GLY A 234 117.27 -1.60 -60.97
N LEU A 235 117.98 -2.70 -61.24
CA LEU A 235 117.93 -3.42 -62.54
C LEU A 235 116.58 -4.09 -62.78
N THR A 236 115.81 -4.38 -61.73
CA THR A 236 114.42 -4.85 -61.80
C THR A 236 113.40 -3.72 -61.96
N ALA A 237 113.81 -2.45 -62.07
CA ALA A 237 112.93 -1.29 -62.25
C ALA A 237 113.13 -0.54 -63.59
N SER A 238 113.74 -1.16 -64.61
CA SER A 238 113.75 -0.64 -66.00
C SER A 238 113.15 -1.61 -67.03
N GLN A 239 112.44 -2.62 -66.54
CA GLN A 239 111.33 -3.27 -67.23
C GLN A 239 110.19 -3.38 -66.21
N THR A 240 109.85 -2.23 -65.60
CA THR A 240 108.82 -2.14 -64.55
C THR A 240 107.45 -2.52 -65.07
#